data_AF-A0A139HZP5-F1
#
_entry.id   AF-A0A139HZP5-F1
#
_cell.length_a   1.000
_cell.length_b   1.000
_cell.length_c   1.000
_cell.angle_alpha   90.00
_cell.angle_beta   90.00
_cell.angle_gamma   90.00
#
_symmetry.space_group_name_H-M   'P 1'
#
loop_
_entity.id
_entity.type
_entity.pdbx_description
1 polymer ?
#
loop_
_entity_poly.entity_id
_entity_poly.type
_entity_poly.pdbx_seq_one_letter_code
_entity_poly.pdbx_strand_id
1 'polypeptide(L)'
;MPPKGKQQEPKKKKPTVEDKTFGMKNKKGGAAQKQIKQIASSTAAGGTAEEKKKEAAKLQREKEKLAAEQARKEAAELFKPVQTQKVPFGVDPKTVLCQFFKKGACEKGKKCKFSHDLDVERKQEKKNLYQDTRDEEEEKKQKDGMEDWDEEKLRQVVLSKHGNPKTTTDKVCKFFIEAVENQKYGWFWTCPNGGDKCMYKHSLPPGFVLKTKEQRAAEKAMMDKSPMATLTLEDFLESQRLKLTGALTPVTPETFAKWKKERMDKKAAEQEMAKMKEDTGRALFEKGDWEASDSEDEDDDGMFNLEALRRETEAARAKKEEERLAAEQGENGVPTF
;
A
#
# COMPACT_ATOMS: atom_id res chain seq x y z
N MET A 1 73.96 -29.67 -17.20
CA MET A 1 72.98 -29.88 -16.12
C MET A 1 72.32 -28.55 -15.80
N PRO A 2 71.02 -28.35 -16.11
CA PRO A 2 70.29 -27.12 -15.80
C PRO A 2 69.65 -27.18 -14.39
N PRO A 3 69.56 -26.05 -13.66
CA PRO A 3 69.05 -26.03 -12.29
C PRO A 3 67.51 -26.07 -12.22
N LYS A 4 67.01 -26.79 -11.21
CA LYS A 4 65.60 -27.07 -10.92
C LYS A 4 64.76 -25.80 -10.71
N GLY A 5 63.57 -25.78 -11.31
CA GLY A 5 62.58 -24.71 -11.20
C GLY A 5 61.98 -24.59 -9.80
N LYS A 6 61.75 -23.35 -9.37
CA LYS A 6 61.02 -22.98 -8.15
C LYS A 6 59.52 -23.22 -8.34
N GLN A 7 58.94 -24.11 -7.54
CA GLN A 7 57.50 -24.26 -7.38
C GLN A 7 56.92 -23.00 -6.71
N GLN A 8 55.81 -22.49 -7.27
CA GLN A 8 55.00 -21.44 -6.65
C GLN A 8 54.15 -22.05 -5.53
N GLU A 9 54.37 -21.60 -4.28
CA GLU A 9 53.44 -21.87 -3.19
C GLU A 9 52.17 -21.00 -3.33
N PRO A 10 50.97 -21.54 -3.04
CA PRO A 10 49.72 -20.79 -3.11
C PRO A 10 49.59 -19.77 -1.97
N LYS A 11 49.17 -18.54 -2.31
CA LYS A 11 48.92 -17.44 -1.35
C LYS A 11 47.90 -17.86 -0.30
N LYS A 12 48.31 -17.89 0.98
CA LYS A 12 47.44 -18.12 2.14
C LYS A 12 46.33 -17.05 2.20
N LYS A 13 45.07 -17.48 2.19
CA LYS A 13 43.89 -16.60 2.34
C LYS A 13 43.90 -15.97 3.75
N LYS A 14 43.66 -14.66 3.84
CA LYS A 14 43.56 -13.94 5.13
C LYS A 14 42.25 -14.34 5.85
N PRO A 15 42.26 -14.59 7.16
CA PRO A 15 41.06 -14.96 7.91
C PRO A 15 40.06 -13.80 7.91
N THR A 16 38.83 -14.07 7.47
CA THR A 16 37.73 -13.10 7.42
C THR A 16 37.14 -12.85 8.81
N VAL A 17 36.37 -11.78 8.96
CA VAL A 17 35.66 -11.44 10.23
C VAL A 17 34.78 -12.60 10.71
N GLU A 18 34.28 -13.40 9.78
CA GLU A 18 33.41 -14.55 10.05
C GLU A 18 34.13 -15.68 10.76
N ASP A 19 35.41 -15.89 10.44
CA ASP A 19 36.28 -16.93 11.01
C ASP A 19 36.69 -16.56 12.46
N LYS A 20 37.06 -15.28 12.66
CA LYS A 20 37.40 -14.75 14.01
C LYS A 20 36.22 -14.65 14.96
N THR A 21 34.99 -14.82 14.47
CA THR A 21 33.76 -14.74 15.27
C THR A 21 32.97 -16.05 15.31
N PHE A 22 33.51 -17.13 14.74
CA PHE A 22 32.82 -18.41 14.54
C PHE A 22 32.40 -19.14 15.83
N GLY A 23 33.04 -18.87 16.98
CA GLY A 23 32.64 -19.43 18.29
C GLY A 23 31.75 -18.52 19.16
N MET A 24 31.69 -17.23 18.85
CA MET A 24 31.02 -16.23 19.71
C MET A 24 29.58 -15.93 19.29
N LYS A 25 29.20 -16.28 18.05
CA LYS A 25 27.86 -16.01 17.48
C LYS A 25 26.72 -16.78 18.16
N ASN A 26 27.01 -17.89 18.84
CA ASN A 26 25.99 -18.70 19.53
C ASN A 26 25.74 -18.29 21.00
N LYS A 27 26.48 -17.30 21.52
CA LYS A 27 26.28 -16.74 22.87
C LYS A 27 25.49 -15.42 22.76
N LYS A 28 24.18 -15.47 23.06
CA LYS A 28 23.26 -14.30 23.10
C LYS A 28 23.49 -13.35 24.29
N GLY A 29 24.75 -13.18 24.73
CA GLY A 29 25.11 -12.25 25.79
C GLY A 29 25.53 -10.89 25.23
N GLY A 30 25.04 -9.78 25.80
CA GLY A 30 25.40 -8.42 25.36
C GLY A 30 26.90 -8.12 25.35
N ALA A 31 27.68 -8.79 26.21
CA ALA A 31 29.15 -8.74 26.19
C ALA A 31 29.77 -9.37 24.94
N ALA A 32 29.25 -10.52 24.49
CA ALA A 32 29.72 -11.19 23.27
C ALA A 32 29.39 -10.35 22.02
N GLN A 33 28.23 -9.69 21.98
CA GLN A 33 27.86 -8.80 20.87
C GLN A 33 28.75 -7.55 20.80
N LYS A 34 29.11 -6.94 21.95
CA LYS A 34 30.08 -5.84 22.01
C LYS A 34 31.46 -6.28 21.49
N GLN A 35 31.90 -7.47 21.87
CA GLN A 35 33.17 -8.03 21.41
C GLN A 35 33.17 -8.34 19.92
N ILE A 36 32.07 -8.88 19.37
CA ILE A 36 31.88 -9.08 17.91
C ILE A 36 31.94 -7.73 17.18
N LYS A 37 31.29 -6.69 17.70
CA LYS A 37 31.31 -5.34 17.10
C LYS A 37 32.71 -4.72 17.12
N GLN A 38 33.49 -4.95 18.18
CA GLN A 38 34.88 -4.51 18.31
C GLN A 38 35.84 -5.28 17.38
N ILE A 39 35.64 -6.58 17.19
CA ILE A 39 36.42 -7.40 16.24
C ILE A 39 36.08 -7.01 14.78
N ALA A 40 34.82 -6.71 14.49
CA ALA A 40 34.40 -6.23 13.17
C ALA A 40 34.97 -4.83 12.86
N SER A 41 34.92 -3.88 13.81
CA SER A 41 35.46 -2.54 13.60
C SER A 41 36.99 -2.52 13.48
N SER A 42 37.70 -3.33 14.26
CA SER A 42 39.16 -3.47 14.16
C SER A 42 39.61 -4.14 12.86
N THR A 43 38.83 -5.09 12.33
CA THR A 43 39.14 -5.72 11.04
C THR A 43 38.81 -4.81 9.85
N ALA A 44 37.71 -4.05 9.92
CA ALA A 44 37.39 -3.02 8.92
C ALA A 44 38.42 -1.87 8.90
N ALA A 45 38.97 -1.52 10.06
CA ALA A 45 40.09 -0.59 10.16
C ALA A 45 41.45 -1.21 9.79
N GLY A 46 41.53 -2.53 9.58
CA GLY A 46 42.78 -3.29 9.41
C GLY A 46 43.30 -3.45 7.98
N GLY A 47 42.75 -2.73 7.00
CA GLY A 47 43.34 -2.65 5.66
C GLY A 47 44.75 -2.06 5.70
N THR A 48 45.66 -2.56 4.86
CA THR A 48 47.01 -1.98 4.75
C THR A 48 46.91 -0.49 4.38
N ALA A 49 47.83 0.35 4.88
CA ALA A 49 47.80 1.80 4.59
C ALA A 49 47.83 2.09 3.08
N GLU A 50 48.37 1.17 2.28
CA GLU A 50 48.38 1.22 0.83
C GLU A 50 47.01 0.91 0.19
N GLU A 51 46.23 -0.05 0.72
CA GLU A 51 44.87 -0.34 0.26
C GLU A 51 43.93 0.84 0.53
N LYS A 52 43.98 1.44 1.72
CA LYS A 52 43.15 2.62 2.06
C LYS A 52 43.49 3.82 1.18
N LYS A 53 44.76 4.03 0.86
CA LYS A 53 45.20 5.08 -0.08
C LYS A 53 44.69 4.81 -1.50
N LYS A 54 44.68 3.55 -1.95
CA LYS A 54 44.15 3.16 -3.27
C LYS A 54 42.63 3.31 -3.35
N GLU A 55 41.88 2.97 -2.31
CA GLU A 55 40.43 3.17 -2.26
C GLU A 55 40.05 4.66 -2.17
N ALA A 56 40.76 5.45 -1.36
CA ALA A 56 40.58 6.89 -1.29
C ALA A 56 40.89 7.57 -2.63
N ALA A 57 41.95 7.15 -3.33
CA ALA A 57 42.29 7.65 -4.66
C ALA A 57 41.23 7.28 -5.72
N LYS A 58 40.64 6.08 -5.65
CA LYS A 58 39.53 5.69 -6.53
C LYS A 58 38.29 6.54 -6.28
N LEU A 59 37.91 6.73 -5.02
CA LEU A 59 36.77 7.57 -4.63
C LEU A 59 36.97 9.04 -5.04
N GLN A 60 38.19 9.58 -4.90
CA GLN A 60 38.53 10.92 -5.37
C GLN A 60 38.41 11.03 -6.89
N ARG A 61 38.93 10.05 -7.64
CA ARG A 61 38.82 10.02 -9.11
C ARG A 61 37.37 9.91 -9.59
N GLU A 62 36.52 9.17 -8.88
CA GLU A 62 35.08 9.07 -9.20
C GLU A 62 34.36 10.39 -8.92
N LYS A 63 34.68 11.05 -7.81
CA LYS A 63 34.14 12.38 -7.48
C LYS A 63 34.59 13.44 -8.48
N GLU A 64 35.85 13.43 -8.91
CA GLU A 64 36.37 14.34 -9.93
C GLU A 64 35.73 14.09 -11.30
N LYS A 65 35.47 12.83 -11.68
CA LYS A 65 34.72 12.51 -12.90
C LYS A 65 33.29 13.02 -12.84
N LEU A 66 32.61 12.86 -11.70
CA LEU A 66 31.24 13.33 -11.53
C LEU A 66 31.17 14.87 -11.54
N ALA A 67 32.12 15.54 -10.89
CA ALA A 67 32.24 16.99 -10.92
C ALA A 67 32.58 17.50 -12.33
N ALA A 68 33.45 16.82 -13.07
CA ALA A 68 33.76 17.17 -14.46
C ALA A 68 32.57 16.96 -15.41
N GLU A 69 31.77 15.92 -15.19
CA GLU A 69 30.54 15.69 -15.96
C GLU A 69 29.47 16.76 -15.64
N GLN A 70 29.31 17.12 -14.36
CA GLN A 70 28.42 18.20 -13.94
C GLN A 70 28.87 19.55 -14.51
N ALA A 71 30.15 19.89 -14.43
CA ALA A 71 30.70 21.10 -15.03
C ALA A 71 30.52 21.12 -16.57
N ARG A 72 30.64 19.96 -17.24
CA ARG A 72 30.36 19.85 -18.68
C ARG A 72 28.88 20.06 -19.00
N LYS A 73 27.97 19.55 -18.15
CA LYS A 73 26.52 19.77 -18.29
C LYS A 73 26.20 21.24 -18.10
N GLU A 74 26.66 21.87 -17.02
CA GLU A 74 26.47 23.29 -16.75
C GLU A 74 27.04 24.19 -17.85
N ALA A 75 28.24 23.89 -18.35
CA ALA A 75 28.81 24.60 -19.50
C ALA A 75 27.95 24.41 -20.77
N ALA A 76 27.48 23.18 -21.04
CA ALA A 76 26.60 22.92 -22.17
C ALA A 76 25.25 23.66 -22.05
N GLU A 77 24.73 23.85 -20.84
CA GLU A 77 23.53 24.64 -20.61
C GLU A 77 23.75 26.13 -20.80
N LEU A 78 24.91 26.65 -20.39
CA LEU A 78 25.28 28.06 -20.59
C LEU A 78 25.54 28.40 -22.06
N PHE A 79 26.10 27.46 -22.82
CA PHE A 79 26.34 27.60 -24.26
C PHE A 79 25.18 27.13 -25.15
N LYS A 80 23.98 26.87 -24.59
CA LYS A 80 22.78 26.62 -25.42
C LYS A 80 22.57 27.83 -26.34
N PRO A 81 22.72 27.67 -27.67
CA PRO A 81 22.64 28.80 -28.58
C PRO A 81 21.26 29.43 -28.47
N VAL A 82 21.25 30.75 -28.38
CA VAL A 82 20.03 31.57 -28.35
C VAL A 82 19.15 31.18 -29.54
N GLN A 83 18.05 30.49 -29.26
CA GLN A 83 17.13 30.08 -30.31
C GLN A 83 16.44 31.30 -30.89
N THR A 84 16.69 31.56 -32.17
CA THR A 84 15.95 32.57 -32.93
C THR A 84 14.51 32.08 -33.10
N GLN A 85 13.56 32.81 -32.55
CA GLN A 85 12.12 32.55 -32.64
C GLN A 85 11.68 32.44 -34.11
N LYS A 86 11.40 31.22 -34.59
CA LYS A 86 10.84 30.96 -35.92
C LYS A 86 9.33 31.14 -35.86
N VAL A 87 8.80 32.07 -36.65
CA VAL A 87 7.36 32.28 -36.77
C VAL A 87 6.85 31.45 -37.95
N PRO A 88 5.78 30.65 -37.79
CA PRO A 88 5.14 29.95 -38.90
C PRO A 88 4.69 30.91 -40.01
N PHE A 89 4.71 30.42 -41.26
CA PHE A 89 4.31 31.22 -42.42
C PHE A 89 2.82 31.61 -42.31
N GLY A 90 2.51 32.91 -42.44
CA GLY A 90 1.14 33.44 -42.35
C GLY A 90 0.76 34.12 -41.03
N VAL A 91 1.64 34.11 -40.01
CA VAL A 91 1.44 34.85 -38.75
C VAL A 91 2.32 36.11 -38.74
N ASP A 92 1.70 37.26 -38.53
CA ASP A 92 2.42 38.53 -38.43
C ASP A 92 3.41 38.49 -37.25
N PRO A 93 4.72 38.73 -37.46
CA PRO A 93 5.71 38.62 -36.39
C PRO A 93 5.44 39.53 -35.18
N LYS A 94 4.71 40.63 -35.37
CA LYS A 94 4.29 41.56 -34.32
C LYS A 94 3.13 41.06 -33.45
N THR A 95 2.43 39.99 -33.84
CA THR A 95 1.42 39.34 -33.00
C THR A 95 2.03 38.25 -32.12
N VAL A 96 3.34 38.06 -32.18
CA VAL A 96 4.07 37.09 -31.35
C VAL A 96 4.95 37.86 -30.36
N LEU A 97 4.86 37.51 -29.07
CA LEU A 97 5.67 38.12 -28.01
C LEU A 97 7.16 37.83 -28.25
N CYS A 98 7.99 38.86 -28.11
CA CYS A 98 9.44 38.77 -28.27
C CYS A 98 10.04 37.95 -27.12
N GLN A 99 10.68 36.82 -27.43
CA GLN A 99 11.37 35.99 -26.44
C GLN A 99 12.49 36.74 -25.70
N PHE A 100 13.18 37.66 -26.37
CA PHE A 100 14.22 38.48 -25.76
C PHE A 100 13.66 39.55 -24.83
N PHE A 101 12.49 40.11 -25.16
CA PHE A 101 11.82 41.07 -24.29
C PHE A 101 11.28 40.38 -23.05
N LYS A 102 10.71 39.18 -23.20
CA LYS A 102 10.31 38.31 -22.09
C LYS A 102 11.47 37.96 -21.15
N LYS A 103 12.68 37.80 -21.71
CA LYS A 103 13.92 37.57 -20.95
C LYS A 103 14.62 38.86 -20.48
N GLY A 104 14.06 40.04 -20.75
CA GLY A 104 14.63 41.34 -20.37
C GLY A 104 15.88 41.78 -21.16
N ALA A 105 16.26 41.09 -22.22
CA ALA A 105 17.50 41.30 -22.98
C ALA A 105 17.25 41.79 -24.42
N CYS A 106 16.12 42.46 -24.70
CA CYS A 106 15.81 42.94 -26.04
C CYS A 106 16.41 44.33 -26.32
N GLU A 107 17.49 44.36 -27.10
CA GLU A 107 18.15 45.61 -27.55
C GLU A 107 17.36 46.37 -28.62
N LYS A 108 16.37 45.72 -29.26
CA LYS A 108 15.66 46.28 -30.42
C LYS A 108 14.50 47.20 -30.05
N GLY A 109 14.11 47.25 -28.77
CA GLY A 109 13.08 48.16 -28.25
C GLY A 109 11.82 48.24 -29.12
N LYS A 110 11.36 49.46 -29.43
CA LYS A 110 10.16 49.70 -30.26
C LYS A 110 10.31 49.28 -31.73
N LYS A 111 11.53 49.02 -32.21
CA LYS A 111 11.81 48.57 -33.58
C LYS A 111 11.92 47.04 -33.67
N CYS A 112 11.63 46.32 -32.59
CA CYS A 112 11.64 44.86 -32.59
C CYS A 112 10.60 44.32 -33.59
N LYS A 113 10.99 43.24 -34.31
CA LYS A 113 10.10 42.52 -35.23
C LYS A 113 8.95 41.82 -34.48
N PHE A 114 9.14 41.58 -33.18
CA PHE A 114 8.23 40.88 -32.29
C PHE A 114 7.58 41.85 -31.30
N SER A 115 6.41 41.50 -30.76
CA SER A 115 5.69 42.34 -29.80
C SER A 115 6.46 42.49 -28.49
N HIS A 116 6.45 43.68 -27.91
CA HIS A 116 6.87 43.97 -26.53
C HIS A 116 5.68 44.18 -25.59
N ASP A 117 4.48 43.79 -26.03
CA ASP A 117 3.27 43.85 -25.22
C ASP A 117 3.02 42.46 -24.60
N LEU A 118 3.17 42.37 -23.27
CA LEU A 118 2.96 41.15 -22.49
C LEU A 118 1.52 40.63 -22.63
N ASP A 119 0.58 41.48 -23.05
CA ASP A 119 -0.84 41.11 -23.21
C ASP A 119 -1.09 40.26 -24.44
N VAL A 120 -0.14 40.22 -25.36
CA VAL A 120 -0.20 39.37 -26.56
C VAL A 120 -0.09 37.89 -26.20
N GLU A 121 0.64 37.51 -25.14
CA GLU A 121 0.69 36.12 -24.65
C GLU A 121 -0.59 35.72 -23.89
N ARG A 122 -1.34 36.69 -23.37
CA ARG A 122 -2.61 36.45 -22.66
C ARG A 122 -3.80 36.26 -23.61
N LYS A 123 -3.65 36.59 -24.89
CA LYS A 123 -4.62 36.23 -25.93
C LYS A 123 -4.46 34.74 -26.23
N GLN A 124 -5.03 33.92 -25.36
CA GLN A 124 -5.16 32.48 -25.57
C GLN A 124 -5.81 32.23 -26.93
N GLU A 125 -5.36 31.19 -27.63
CA GLU A 125 -6.02 30.71 -28.84
C GLU A 125 -7.51 30.57 -28.54
N LYS A 126 -8.34 31.14 -29.42
CA LYS A 126 -9.79 31.11 -29.24
C LYS A 126 -10.20 29.64 -29.18
N LYS A 127 -10.50 29.19 -27.96
CA LYS A 127 -11.04 27.87 -27.68
C LYS A 127 -12.17 27.63 -28.65
N ASN A 128 -12.10 26.54 -29.43
CA ASN A 128 -13.11 26.23 -30.42
C ASN A 128 -14.46 26.16 -29.68
N LEU A 129 -15.39 27.05 -30.05
CA LEU A 129 -16.69 27.17 -29.37
C LEU A 129 -17.49 25.85 -29.39
N TYR A 130 -17.15 24.97 -30.33
CA TYR A 130 -17.79 23.68 -30.57
C TYR A 130 -17.05 22.47 -29.99
N GLN A 131 -15.85 22.65 -29.41
CA GLN A 131 -15.14 21.57 -28.71
C GLN A 131 -15.14 21.86 -27.21
N ASP A 132 -15.93 21.09 -26.44
CA ASP A 132 -15.86 21.15 -24.99
C ASP A 132 -14.56 20.48 -24.55
N THR A 133 -13.65 21.27 -23.99
CA THR A 133 -12.40 20.73 -23.43
C THR A 133 -12.62 19.80 -22.24
N ARG A 134 -13.82 19.76 -21.64
CA ARG A 134 -14.14 18.73 -20.65
C ARG A 134 -14.14 17.35 -21.28
N ASP A 135 -14.65 17.20 -22.49
CA ASP A 135 -14.68 15.92 -23.20
C ASP A 135 -13.26 15.45 -23.55
N GLU A 136 -12.41 16.35 -24.05
CA GLU A 136 -11.00 16.04 -24.32
C GLU A 136 -10.21 15.71 -23.05
N GLU A 137 -10.54 16.33 -21.92
CA GLU A 137 -9.91 16.06 -20.63
C GLU A 137 -10.41 14.74 -20.03
N GLU A 138 -11.69 14.43 -20.16
CA GLU A 138 -12.28 13.14 -19.77
C GLU A 138 -11.73 12.00 -20.61
N GLU A 139 -11.60 12.15 -21.93
CA GLU A 139 -10.96 11.16 -22.79
C GLU A 139 -9.50 10.90 -22.37
N LYS A 140 -8.74 11.95 -22.03
CA LYS A 140 -7.37 11.79 -21.52
C LYS A 140 -7.34 11.04 -20.20
N LYS A 141 -8.28 11.33 -19.28
CA LYS A 141 -8.40 10.65 -17.98
C LYS A 141 -8.89 9.20 -18.10
N GLN A 142 -9.68 8.88 -19.12
CA GLN A 142 -10.11 7.51 -19.42
C GLN A 142 -9.00 6.69 -20.08
N LYS A 143 -8.21 7.31 -20.96
CA LYS A 143 -7.03 6.69 -21.59
C LYS A 143 -5.89 6.49 -20.58
N ASP A 144 -5.83 7.29 -19.53
CA ASP A 144 -4.84 7.20 -18.46
C ASP A 144 -5.24 6.15 -17.41
N GLY A 145 -5.10 4.86 -17.77
CA GLY A 145 -5.40 3.72 -16.92
C GLY A 145 -4.34 3.48 -15.84
N MET A 146 -4.73 2.82 -14.75
CA MET A 146 -3.87 2.44 -13.61
C MET A 146 -2.64 1.58 -14.00
N GLU A 147 -2.67 0.99 -15.19
CA GLU A 147 -1.62 0.12 -15.71
C GLU A 147 -0.32 0.88 -16.02
N ASP A 148 -0.42 2.16 -16.37
CA ASP A 148 0.72 3.04 -16.66
C ASP A 148 1.07 3.97 -15.48
N TRP A 149 0.52 3.73 -14.28
CA TRP A 149 0.69 4.61 -13.12
C TRP A 149 1.79 4.13 -12.18
N ASP A 150 2.85 4.93 -12.07
CA ASP A 150 3.86 4.78 -11.03
C ASP A 150 3.33 5.25 -9.66
N GLU A 151 4.00 4.82 -8.57
CA GLU A 151 3.60 5.13 -7.18
C GLU A 151 3.45 6.64 -6.92
N GLU A 152 4.30 7.46 -7.55
CA GLU A 152 4.24 8.92 -7.42
C GLU A 152 3.03 9.52 -8.15
N LYS A 153 2.68 9.00 -9.32
CA LYS A 153 1.48 9.40 -10.07
C LYS A 153 0.22 8.98 -9.34
N LEU A 154 0.20 7.77 -8.76
CA LEU A 154 -0.89 7.31 -7.90
C LEU A 154 -1.09 8.23 -6.70
N ARG A 155 0.00 8.63 -6.03
CA ARG A 155 -0.06 9.59 -4.91
C ARG A 155 -0.61 10.95 -5.36
N GLN A 156 -0.20 11.45 -6.52
CA GLN A 156 -0.73 12.70 -7.08
C GLN A 156 -2.21 12.61 -7.42
N VAL A 157 -2.67 11.51 -8.03
CA VAL A 157 -4.09 11.30 -8.34
C VAL A 157 -4.92 11.23 -7.07
N VAL A 158 -4.47 10.46 -6.07
CA VAL A 158 -5.09 10.36 -4.75
C VAL A 158 -5.22 11.74 -4.10
N LEU A 159 -4.15 12.55 -4.13
CA LEU A 159 -4.13 13.89 -3.55
C LEU A 159 -5.06 14.86 -4.31
N SER A 160 -5.15 14.72 -5.63
CA SER A 160 -6.00 15.57 -6.49
C SER A 160 -7.48 15.21 -6.37
N LYS A 161 -7.81 13.93 -6.19
CA LYS A 161 -9.17 13.43 -6.03
C LYS A 161 -9.73 13.73 -4.66
N HIS A 162 -8.91 13.54 -3.63
CA HIS A 162 -9.31 13.80 -2.27
C HIS A 162 -8.86 15.21 -1.88
N GLY A 163 -9.59 16.21 -2.38
CA GLY A 163 -9.50 17.58 -1.84
C GLY A 163 -9.77 17.54 -0.35
N ASN A 164 -8.74 17.83 0.46
CA ASN A 164 -8.68 17.81 1.93
C ASN A 164 -9.82 16.99 2.59
N PRO A 165 -9.73 15.65 2.60
CA PRO A 165 -10.83 14.80 3.01
C PRO A 165 -11.10 14.99 4.51
N LYS A 166 -12.36 15.24 4.88
CA LYS A 166 -12.81 15.28 6.28
C LYS A 166 -12.87 13.86 6.85
N THR A 167 -11.72 13.20 6.97
CA THR A 167 -11.64 11.87 7.58
C THR A 167 -11.61 12.02 9.09
N THR A 168 -12.55 11.40 9.78
CA THR A 168 -12.60 11.38 11.25
C THR A 168 -11.60 10.41 11.87
N THR A 169 -10.97 9.54 11.07
CA THR A 169 -10.02 8.52 11.55
C THR A 169 -8.75 8.46 10.69
N ASP A 170 -7.59 8.22 11.32
CA ASP A 170 -6.29 8.05 10.64
C ASP A 170 -6.08 6.61 10.08
N LYS A 171 -7.09 5.74 10.22
CA LYS A 171 -7.06 4.40 9.65
C LYS A 171 -7.34 4.47 8.16
N VAL A 172 -6.54 3.75 7.36
CA VAL A 172 -6.72 3.67 5.90
C VAL A 172 -7.93 2.79 5.55
N CYS A 173 -8.72 3.22 4.56
CA CYS A 173 -9.90 2.48 4.13
C CYS A 173 -9.51 1.12 3.53
N LYS A 174 -10.15 0.05 4.01
CA LYS A 174 -9.95 -1.32 3.51
C LYS A 174 -10.25 -1.44 2.01
N PHE A 175 -11.35 -0.83 1.56
CA PHE A 175 -11.76 -0.88 0.16
C PHE A 175 -10.82 -0.10 -0.77
N PHE A 176 -10.14 0.93 -0.25
CA PHE A 176 -9.11 1.64 -0.99
C PHE A 176 -7.88 0.76 -1.19
N ILE A 177 -7.39 0.09 -0.13
CA ILE A 177 -6.28 -0.86 -0.24
C ILE A 177 -6.64 -1.96 -1.24
N GLU A 178 -7.84 -2.53 -1.14
CA GLU A 178 -8.31 -3.57 -2.06
C GLU A 178 -8.43 -3.07 -3.52
N ALA A 179 -8.89 -1.83 -3.74
CA ALA A 179 -9.01 -1.26 -5.07
C ALA A 179 -7.65 -0.99 -5.71
N VAL A 180 -6.71 -0.43 -4.94
CA VAL A 180 -5.34 -0.18 -5.41
C VAL A 180 -4.61 -1.50 -5.64
N GLU A 181 -4.79 -2.48 -4.74
CA GLU A 181 -4.25 -3.82 -4.93
C GLU A 181 -4.80 -4.47 -6.20
N ASN A 182 -6.11 -4.44 -6.41
CA ASN A 182 -6.74 -5.01 -7.60
C ASN A 182 -6.57 -4.18 -8.89
N GLN A 183 -5.79 -3.09 -8.86
CA GLN A 183 -5.65 -2.12 -9.97
C GLN A 183 -7.00 -1.56 -10.49
N LYS A 184 -8.05 -1.62 -9.66
CA LYS A 184 -9.37 -1.05 -9.96
C LYS A 184 -9.48 0.41 -9.52
N TYR A 185 -8.45 0.94 -8.87
CA TYR A 185 -8.36 2.34 -8.54
C TYR A 185 -8.02 3.15 -9.79
N GLY A 186 -8.80 4.18 -10.09
CA GLY A 186 -8.61 5.04 -11.25
C GLY A 186 -9.34 6.37 -11.04
N TRP A 187 -9.31 7.25 -12.04
CA TRP A 187 -9.93 8.58 -11.93
C TRP A 187 -11.43 8.51 -11.56
N PHE A 188 -12.14 7.46 -11.97
CA PHE A 188 -13.57 7.31 -11.71
C PHE A 188 -13.90 6.37 -10.53
N TRP A 189 -12.90 5.94 -9.75
CA TRP A 189 -13.14 5.05 -8.62
C TRP A 189 -13.72 5.81 -7.42
N THR A 190 -14.85 5.32 -6.91
CA THR A 190 -15.49 5.83 -5.69
C THR A 190 -15.50 4.74 -4.63
N CYS A 191 -15.22 5.12 -3.39
CA CYS A 191 -15.20 4.17 -2.28
C CYS A 191 -16.62 3.64 -2.00
N PRO A 192 -16.85 2.32 -1.93
CA PRO A 192 -18.15 1.75 -1.58
C PRO A 192 -18.64 2.13 -0.17
N ASN A 193 -17.73 2.49 0.73
CA ASN A 193 -18.00 2.87 2.12
C ASN A 193 -18.30 4.37 2.28
N GLY A 194 -19.02 4.95 1.32
CA GLY A 194 -19.50 6.34 1.39
C GLY A 194 -18.82 7.33 0.44
N GLY A 195 -18.14 6.88 -0.62
CA GLY A 195 -17.54 7.72 -1.66
C GLY A 195 -16.57 8.73 -1.06
N ASP A 196 -16.88 10.01 -1.19
CA ASP A 196 -16.10 11.13 -0.64
C ASP A 196 -16.34 11.37 0.86
N LYS A 197 -17.37 10.76 1.45
CA LYS A 197 -17.69 10.85 2.89
C LYS A 197 -17.19 9.64 3.69
N CYS A 198 -16.25 8.86 3.15
CA CYS A 198 -15.70 7.74 3.89
C CYS A 198 -15.00 8.24 5.17
N MET A 199 -15.29 7.61 6.31
CA MET A 199 -14.68 7.94 7.60
C MET A 199 -13.18 7.62 7.67
N TYR A 200 -12.71 6.79 6.73
CA TYR A 200 -11.36 6.25 6.65
C TYR A 200 -10.54 6.94 5.57
N LYS A 201 -9.23 6.99 5.77
CA LYS A 201 -8.28 7.68 4.90
C LYS A 201 -8.11 6.94 3.57
N HIS A 202 -8.29 7.64 2.45
CA HIS A 202 -8.03 7.14 1.10
C HIS A 202 -6.62 7.53 0.62
N SER A 203 -5.59 7.22 1.40
CA SER A 203 -4.20 7.46 1.00
C SER A 203 -3.31 6.33 1.48
N LEU A 204 -2.36 5.89 0.64
CA LEU A 204 -1.38 4.89 1.03
C LEU A 204 -0.49 5.46 2.16
N PRO A 205 -0.27 4.74 3.26
CA PRO A 205 0.69 5.14 4.28
C PRO A 205 2.09 5.30 3.68
N PRO A 206 2.90 6.25 4.16
CA PRO A 206 4.26 6.41 3.69
C PRO A 206 5.07 5.13 3.98
N GLY A 207 5.49 4.44 2.91
CA GLY A 207 6.26 3.18 2.99
C GLY A 207 5.47 1.91 2.64
N PHE A 208 4.19 2.00 2.31
CA PHE A 208 3.43 0.86 1.79
C PHE A 208 3.80 0.57 0.33
N VAL A 209 4.61 -0.47 0.10
CA VAL A 209 4.99 -0.91 -1.24
C VAL A 209 3.90 -1.80 -1.82
N LEU A 210 3.33 -1.40 -2.95
CA LEU A 210 2.35 -2.20 -3.69
C LEU A 210 3.02 -3.47 -4.25
N LYS A 211 2.49 -4.63 -3.85
CA LYS A 211 2.90 -5.92 -4.43
C LYS A 211 2.54 -5.92 -5.91
N THR A 212 3.48 -6.30 -6.77
CA THR A 212 3.23 -6.40 -8.22
C THR A 212 2.20 -7.49 -8.51
N LYS A 213 1.52 -7.39 -9.66
CA LYS A 213 0.53 -8.39 -10.13
C LYS A 213 1.10 -9.81 -10.12
N GLU A 214 2.37 -9.95 -10.50
CA GLU A 214 3.10 -11.22 -10.50
C GLU A 214 3.42 -11.72 -9.10
N GLN A 215 3.83 -10.84 -8.17
CA GLN A 215 4.10 -11.22 -6.78
C GLN A 215 2.81 -11.67 -6.08
N ARG A 216 1.67 -11.03 -6.36
CA ARG A 216 0.37 -11.45 -5.80
C ARG A 216 -0.14 -12.74 -6.43
N ALA A 217 0.01 -12.92 -7.74
CA ALA A 217 -0.34 -14.16 -8.40
C ALA A 217 0.53 -15.33 -7.89
N ALA A 218 1.82 -15.09 -7.63
CA ALA A 218 2.72 -16.06 -7.05
C ALA A 218 2.34 -16.40 -5.60
N GLU A 219 2.03 -15.41 -4.75
CA GLU A 219 1.60 -15.63 -3.37
C GLU A 219 0.25 -16.36 -3.29
N LYS A 220 -0.72 -15.98 -4.12
CA LYS A 220 -2.00 -16.68 -4.22
C LYS A 220 -1.83 -18.11 -4.73
N ALA A 221 -1.01 -18.31 -5.76
CA ALA A 221 -0.69 -19.65 -6.24
C ALA A 221 0.08 -20.47 -5.19
N MET A 222 0.88 -19.84 -4.33
CA MET A 222 1.56 -20.50 -3.21
C MET A 222 0.60 -20.82 -2.06
N MET A 223 -0.43 -20.00 -1.84
CA MET A 223 -1.48 -20.23 -0.84
C MET A 223 -2.46 -21.31 -1.30
N ASP A 224 -2.83 -21.33 -2.58
CA ASP A 224 -3.68 -22.37 -3.19
C ASP A 224 -2.93 -23.72 -3.29
N LYS A 225 -1.60 -23.69 -3.38
CA LYS A 225 -0.72 -24.87 -3.26
C LYS A 225 -0.30 -25.17 -1.82
N SER A 226 -0.76 -24.38 -0.84
CA SER A 226 -0.42 -24.65 0.55
C SER A 226 -1.17 -25.89 1.02
N PRO A 227 -0.55 -26.74 1.84
CA PRO A 227 -1.12 -28.01 2.27
C PRO A 227 -2.49 -27.88 2.96
N MET A 228 -2.87 -26.70 3.44
CA MET A 228 -4.18 -26.48 4.06
C MET A 228 -5.34 -26.42 3.06
N ALA A 229 -5.09 -26.02 1.82
CA ALA A 229 -6.10 -26.02 0.75
C ALA A 229 -6.13 -27.36 -0.01
N THR A 230 -5.01 -28.10 -0.01
CA THR A 230 -4.85 -29.35 -0.75
C THR A 230 -4.84 -30.61 0.12
N LEU A 231 -4.79 -30.53 1.46
CA LEU A 231 -5.11 -31.68 2.31
C LEU A 231 -6.61 -31.91 2.15
N THR A 232 -6.94 -32.81 1.24
CA THR A 232 -8.31 -33.30 1.12
C THR A 232 -8.63 -34.09 2.38
N LEU A 233 -9.92 -34.24 2.68
CA LEU A 233 -10.39 -34.94 3.89
C LEU A 233 -9.83 -36.38 3.95
N GLU A 234 -9.53 -36.95 2.79
CA GLU A 234 -8.92 -38.26 2.57
C GLU A 234 -7.45 -38.32 3.04
N ASP A 235 -6.62 -37.34 2.71
CA ASP A 235 -5.20 -37.31 3.13
C ASP A 235 -5.08 -37.10 4.66
N PHE A 236 -6.00 -36.31 5.22
CA PHE A 236 -6.15 -36.21 6.68
C PHE A 236 -6.56 -37.55 7.30
N LEU A 237 -7.56 -38.25 6.74
CA LEU A 237 -8.00 -39.56 7.24
C LEU A 237 -6.90 -40.63 7.11
N GLU A 238 -6.12 -40.62 6.02
CA GLU A 238 -5.00 -41.54 5.82
C GLU A 238 -3.88 -41.28 6.84
N SER A 239 -3.55 -40.01 7.11
CA SER A 239 -2.59 -39.65 8.16
C SER A 239 -3.05 -40.08 9.56
N GLN A 240 -4.35 -39.96 9.87
CA GLN A 240 -4.91 -40.39 11.15
C GLN A 240 -4.96 -41.91 11.26
N ARG A 241 -5.30 -42.63 10.18
CA ARG A 241 -5.28 -44.09 10.14
C ARG A 241 -3.87 -44.65 10.35
N LEU A 242 -2.86 -44.01 9.75
CA LEU A 242 -1.46 -44.37 9.94
C LEU A 242 -0.97 -44.09 11.37
N LYS A 243 -1.55 -43.07 12.02
CA LYS A 243 -1.25 -42.72 13.42
C LYS A 243 -1.96 -43.64 14.42
N LEU A 244 -3.07 -44.27 14.03
CA LEU A 244 -3.79 -45.29 14.79
C LEU A 244 -3.12 -46.67 14.65
N THR A 245 -1.90 -46.81 15.17
CA THR A 245 -1.22 -48.11 15.30
C THR A 245 -1.32 -48.59 16.74
N GLY A 246 -2.16 -49.59 17.01
CA GLY A 246 -2.32 -50.19 18.35
C GLY A 246 -3.50 -51.18 18.43
N ALA A 247 -3.70 -51.82 19.59
CA ALA A 247 -4.85 -52.69 19.85
C ALA A 247 -6.15 -51.85 19.92
N LEU A 248 -6.89 -51.81 18.82
CA LEU A 248 -8.14 -51.06 18.72
C LEU A 248 -9.27 -51.78 19.47
N THR A 249 -10.11 -51.02 20.17
CA THR A 249 -11.35 -51.53 20.76
C THR A 249 -12.37 -51.83 19.67
N PRO A 250 -12.92 -53.04 19.58
CA PRO A 250 -13.95 -53.37 18.59
C PRO A 250 -15.23 -52.58 18.87
N VAL A 251 -15.84 -52.06 17.81
CA VAL A 251 -17.09 -51.28 17.90
C VAL A 251 -18.26 -52.25 18.09
N THR A 252 -18.55 -52.54 19.35
CA THR A 252 -19.75 -53.26 19.81
C THR A 252 -20.82 -52.24 20.23
N PRO A 253 -22.12 -52.62 20.30
CA PRO A 253 -23.17 -51.71 20.74
C PRO A 253 -22.91 -51.10 22.13
N GLU A 254 -22.28 -51.86 23.03
CA GLU A 254 -21.95 -51.41 24.39
C GLU A 254 -20.81 -50.38 24.41
N THR A 255 -19.78 -50.56 23.58
CA THR A 255 -18.65 -49.61 23.47
C THR A 255 -19.08 -48.34 22.74
N PHE A 256 -19.95 -48.45 21.74
CA PHE A 256 -20.55 -47.31 21.06
C PHE A 256 -21.46 -46.48 21.97
N ALA A 257 -22.26 -47.12 22.83
CA ALA A 257 -23.10 -46.41 23.80
C ALA A 257 -22.27 -45.61 24.81
N LYS A 258 -21.15 -46.17 25.28
CA LYS A 258 -20.19 -45.44 26.14
C LYS A 258 -19.57 -44.25 25.41
N TRP A 259 -19.05 -44.47 24.20
CA TRP A 259 -18.50 -43.40 23.36
C TRP A 259 -19.51 -42.29 23.05
N LYS A 260 -20.76 -42.64 22.77
CA LYS A 260 -21.82 -41.67 22.46
C LYS A 260 -22.14 -40.79 23.67
N LYS A 261 -22.17 -41.36 24.89
CA LYS A 261 -22.33 -40.57 26.12
C LYS A 261 -21.16 -39.60 26.29
N GLU A 262 -19.93 -40.10 26.23
CA GLU A 262 -18.71 -39.27 26.35
C GLU A 262 -18.63 -38.16 25.29
N ARG A 263 -19.07 -38.43 24.06
CA ARG A 263 -19.14 -37.42 22.99
C ARG A 263 -20.21 -36.36 23.23
N MET A 264 -21.38 -36.75 23.73
CA MET A 264 -22.44 -35.81 24.05
C MET A 264 -22.05 -34.92 25.24
N ASP A 265 -21.43 -35.50 26.27
CA ASP A 265 -20.93 -34.76 27.43
C ASP A 265 -19.82 -33.78 27.03
N LYS A 266 -18.87 -34.22 26.18
CA LYS A 266 -17.82 -33.33 25.64
C LYS A 266 -18.39 -32.19 24.80
N LYS A 267 -19.40 -32.49 23.96
CA LYS A 267 -20.07 -31.47 23.15
C LYS A 267 -20.84 -30.48 24.01
N ALA A 268 -21.50 -30.94 25.08
CA ALA A 268 -22.19 -30.07 26.03
C ALA A 268 -21.18 -29.14 26.73
N ALA A 269 -20.05 -29.68 27.20
CA ALA A 269 -18.98 -28.89 27.80
C ALA A 269 -18.35 -27.87 26.84
N GLU A 270 -18.11 -28.24 25.57
CA GLU A 270 -17.62 -27.29 24.56
C GLU A 270 -18.64 -26.19 24.25
N GLN A 271 -19.93 -26.52 24.23
CA GLN A 271 -21.01 -25.53 24.06
C GLN A 271 -21.17 -24.62 25.28
N GLU A 272 -21.01 -25.13 26.50
CA GLU A 272 -21.01 -24.31 27.72
C GLU A 272 -19.78 -23.39 27.75
N MET A 273 -18.61 -23.89 27.36
CA MET A 273 -17.38 -23.08 27.23
C MET A 273 -17.48 -22.06 26.09
N ALA A 274 -18.16 -22.39 24.99
CA ALA A 274 -18.45 -21.44 23.92
C ALA A 274 -19.44 -20.37 24.39
N LYS A 275 -20.49 -20.74 25.11
CA LYS A 275 -21.45 -19.80 25.71
C LYS A 275 -20.82 -18.89 26.76
N MET A 276 -19.85 -19.38 27.54
CA MET A 276 -19.06 -18.55 28.46
C MET A 276 -18.04 -17.65 27.74
N LYS A 277 -17.63 -17.98 26.52
CA LYS A 277 -16.79 -17.10 25.68
C LYS A 277 -17.61 -16.12 24.85
N GLU A 278 -18.85 -16.49 24.53
CA GLU A 278 -19.88 -15.68 23.89
C GLU A 278 -20.73 -14.94 24.93
N ASP A 279 -20.10 -14.50 26.04
CA ASP A 279 -20.61 -13.43 26.89
C ASP A 279 -20.56 -12.10 26.12
N THR A 280 -21.30 -12.09 25.02
CA THR A 280 -21.72 -10.93 24.25
C THR A 280 -22.62 -10.10 25.17
N GLY A 281 -22.55 -8.77 25.07
CA GLY A 281 -23.26 -7.86 25.99
C GLY A 281 -24.77 -8.14 26.14
N ARG A 282 -25.40 -8.78 25.14
CA ARG A 282 -26.80 -9.23 25.21
C ARG A 282 -27.02 -10.44 26.13
N ALA A 283 -26.12 -11.42 26.10
CA ALA A 283 -26.20 -12.60 26.97
C ALA A 283 -25.90 -12.24 28.44
N LEU A 284 -25.02 -11.27 28.68
CA LEU A 284 -24.76 -10.70 30.01
C LEU A 284 -25.98 -9.91 30.54
N PHE A 285 -26.63 -9.13 29.68
CA PHE A 285 -27.83 -8.36 30.03
C PHE A 285 -29.03 -9.26 30.39
N GLU A 286 -29.25 -10.34 29.64
CA GLU A 286 -30.36 -11.28 29.86
C GLU A 286 -30.12 -12.21 31.07
N LYS A 287 -28.86 -12.40 31.49
CA LYS A 287 -28.49 -13.15 32.70
C LYS A 287 -28.77 -12.37 34.01
N GLY A 288 -29.15 -11.09 33.94
CA GLY A 288 -29.61 -10.32 35.12
C GLY A 288 -28.51 -9.89 36.11
N ASP A 289 -27.25 -10.18 35.83
CA ASP A 289 -26.11 -9.86 36.72
C ASP A 289 -25.81 -8.34 36.81
N TRP A 290 -26.46 -7.53 35.97
CA TRP A 290 -26.40 -6.06 36.01
C TRP A 290 -27.28 -5.44 37.11
N GLU A 291 -28.30 -6.16 37.58
CA GLU A 291 -29.29 -5.67 38.56
C GLU A 291 -28.73 -5.67 39.99
N ALA A 292 -27.63 -6.39 40.24
CA ALA A 292 -26.97 -6.44 41.54
C ALA A 292 -25.99 -5.27 41.80
N SER A 293 -25.74 -4.42 40.80
CA SER A 293 -24.78 -3.30 40.90
C SER A 293 -25.45 -1.93 41.11
N ASP A 294 -26.77 -1.88 41.23
CA ASP A 294 -27.51 -0.60 41.34
C ASP A 294 -27.65 -0.16 42.81
N SER A 295 -26.52 0.20 43.43
CA SER A 295 -26.51 0.98 44.67
C SER A 295 -25.94 2.38 44.39
N GLU A 296 -26.87 3.35 44.42
CA GLU A 296 -26.67 4.76 44.79
C GLU A 296 -25.68 5.57 43.94
N ASP A 297 -26.19 6.36 42.98
CA ASP A 297 -25.88 7.79 42.97
C ASP A 297 -26.89 8.60 42.14
N GLU A 298 -27.21 9.78 42.68
CA GLU A 298 -28.25 10.73 42.29
C GLU A 298 -27.90 11.55 41.02
N ASP A 299 -28.96 12.03 40.35
CA ASP A 299 -29.06 13.24 39.52
C ASP A 299 -28.15 13.39 38.28
N ASP A 300 -28.74 13.22 37.08
CA ASP A 300 -28.34 13.98 35.88
C ASP A 300 -29.54 14.24 34.94
N ASP A 301 -30.02 15.47 34.97
CA ASP A 301 -31.08 16.11 34.19
C ASP A 301 -30.75 16.32 32.70
N GLY A 302 -30.02 15.39 32.09
CA GLY A 302 -29.58 15.41 30.68
C GLY A 302 -29.91 14.14 29.87
N MET A 303 -30.73 13.22 30.38
CA MET A 303 -30.97 11.90 29.77
C MET A 303 -31.54 12.00 28.35
N PHE A 304 -30.71 11.74 27.35
CA PHE A 304 -31.07 11.60 25.94
C PHE A 304 -32.29 10.67 25.82
N ASN A 305 -33.44 11.18 25.35
CA ASN A 305 -34.69 10.42 25.28
C ASN A 305 -34.57 9.29 24.22
N LEU A 306 -34.02 8.16 24.65
CA LEU A 306 -33.76 6.96 23.87
C LEU A 306 -35.04 6.39 23.25
N GLU A 307 -36.19 6.55 23.91
CA GLU A 307 -37.48 6.10 23.41
C GLU A 307 -37.93 6.92 22.20
N ALA A 308 -37.75 8.25 22.26
CA ALA A 308 -38.03 9.13 21.12
C ALA A 308 -37.12 8.79 19.92
N LEU A 309 -35.82 8.56 20.16
CA LEU A 309 -34.88 8.16 19.11
C LEU A 309 -35.24 6.78 18.53
N ARG A 310 -35.60 5.81 19.38
CA ARG A 310 -35.99 4.47 18.94
C ARG A 310 -37.21 4.52 18.05
N ARG A 311 -38.26 5.25 18.46
CA ARG A 311 -39.47 5.45 17.66
C ARG A 311 -39.17 6.10 16.30
N GLU A 312 -38.29 7.10 16.27
CA GLU A 312 -37.88 7.77 15.04
C GLU A 312 -37.09 6.83 14.10
N THR A 313 -36.18 6.01 14.65
CA THR A 313 -35.41 5.04 13.86
C THR A 313 -36.24 3.88 13.33
N GLU A 314 -37.21 3.38 14.11
CA GLU A 314 -38.14 2.33 13.68
C GLU A 314 -39.09 2.86 12.61
N ALA A 315 -39.62 4.08 12.77
CA ALA A 315 -40.43 4.74 11.74
C ALA A 315 -39.64 4.97 10.44
N ALA A 316 -38.36 5.37 10.53
CA ALA A 316 -37.50 5.53 9.35
C ALA A 316 -37.23 4.20 8.63
N ARG A 317 -37.05 3.09 9.38
CA ARG A 317 -36.91 1.75 8.80
C ARG A 317 -38.20 1.26 8.14
N ALA A 318 -39.34 1.43 8.80
CA ALA A 318 -40.64 1.06 8.27
C ALA A 318 -40.95 1.83 6.98
N LYS A 319 -40.69 3.13 6.95
CA LYS A 319 -40.86 3.95 5.74
C LYS A 319 -39.97 3.50 4.58
N LYS A 320 -38.71 3.12 4.87
CA LYS A 320 -37.78 2.59 3.85
C LYS A 320 -38.22 1.22 3.34
N GLU A 321 -38.78 0.38 4.19
CA GLU A 321 -39.36 -0.89 3.78
C GLU A 321 -40.63 -0.70 2.95
N GLU A 322 -41.51 0.22 3.35
CA GLU A 322 -42.71 0.59 2.60
C GLU A 322 -42.34 1.14 1.22
N GLU A 323 -41.30 1.98 1.12
CA GLU A 323 -40.77 2.47 -0.16
C GLU A 323 -40.20 1.33 -1.01
N ARG A 324 -39.50 0.36 -0.41
CA ARG A 324 -39.02 -0.86 -1.11
C ARG A 324 -40.19 -1.71 -1.62
N LEU A 325 -41.20 -1.93 -0.79
CA LEU A 325 -42.40 -2.70 -1.13
C LEU A 325 -43.26 -1.98 -2.18
N ALA A 326 -43.37 -0.65 -2.11
CA ALA A 326 -44.05 0.16 -3.11
C ALA A 326 -43.32 0.14 -4.46
N ALA A 327 -41.97 0.15 -4.44
CA ALA A 327 -41.17 -0.06 -5.65
C ALA A 327 -41.37 -1.48 -6.23
N GLU A 328 -41.35 -2.52 -5.40
CA GLU A 328 -41.64 -3.90 -5.82
C GLU A 328 -43.08 -4.07 -6.32
N GLN A 329 -44.06 -3.37 -5.75
CA GLN A 329 -45.46 -3.40 -6.20
C GLN A 329 -45.70 -2.56 -7.46
N GLY A 330 -44.89 -1.52 -7.71
CA GLY A 330 -44.93 -0.72 -8.93
C GLY A 330 -44.27 -1.39 -10.14
N GLU A 331 -43.34 -2.33 -9.90
CA GLU A 331 -42.59 -3.04 -10.94
C GLU A 331 -43.19 -4.42 -11.29
N ASN A 332 -44.06 -4.98 -10.44
CA ASN A 332 -44.69 -6.28 -10.67
C ASN A 332 -46.12 -6.16 -11.22
N GLY A 333 -46.20 -5.80 -12.50
CA GLY A 333 -47.24 -6.34 -13.36
C GLY A 333 -47.14 -7.87 -13.37
N VAL A 334 -48.06 -8.50 -12.65
CA VAL A 334 -48.32 -9.94 -12.50
C VAL A 334 -47.76 -10.81 -13.63
N PRO A 335 -46.96 -11.84 -13.29
CA PRO A 335 -47.09 -13.15 -13.90
C PRO A 335 -47.61 -14.14 -12.86
N THR A 336 -48.81 -14.64 -13.15
CA THR A 336 -49.47 -15.71 -12.43
C THR A 336 -48.73 -17.03 -12.57
N PHE A 337 -48.63 -17.73 -11.44
CA PHE A 337 -48.20 -19.12 -11.16
C PHE A 337 -46.71 -19.44 -11.20
#